data_AF-A0A7V0PST0-F1
#
_entry.id   AF-A0A7V0PST0-F1
#
_cell.length_a   1.000
_cell.length_b   1.000
_cell.length_c   1.000
_cell.angle_alpha   90.00
_cell.angle_beta   90.00
_cell.angle_gamma   90.00
#
_symmetry.space_group_name_H-M   'P 1'
#
loop_
_entity.id
_entity.type
_entity.pdbx_description
1 polymer ?
#
loop_
_entity_poly.entity_id
_entity_poly.type
_entity_poly.pdbx_seq_one_letter_code
_entity_poly.pdbx_strand_id
1 'polypeptide(L)'
;MAASDAEVIIGRSSVDHIGDIPLVDIDYKLGHDPYRMLKRSLDAAGAVFGLLLLWPVFIFYWGLKKQTLSTVVIASEKKEPVAVTVLGKFQGSFSDLKFWQKIPLLKDVFIGKISFVGAEIVPVLNRNHNKIHLKPGITGLVQLYRAQNLSEIEKEKYELFYLKNYSPFFDVEILAKSIFRI
;
A
#
# COMPACT_ATOMS: atom_id res chain seq x y z
N MET A 1 26.70 -50.69 29.42
CA MET A 1 26.68 -50.51 27.95
C MET A 1 25.27 -50.87 27.49
N ALA A 2 24.48 -50.03 26.84
CA ALA A 2 24.74 -48.74 26.24
C ALA A 2 23.53 -47.82 26.44
N ALA A 3 23.82 -46.54 26.66
CA ALA A 3 22.88 -45.44 26.63
C ALA A 3 22.58 -45.06 25.17
N SER A 4 21.34 -44.65 24.90
CA SER A 4 21.06 -43.40 24.17
C SER A 4 19.56 -43.14 24.17
N ASP A 5 19.12 -42.41 25.18
CA ASP A 5 17.95 -41.54 25.10
C ASP A 5 18.17 -40.58 23.93
N ALA A 6 17.37 -40.74 22.88
CA ALA A 6 17.12 -39.67 21.93
C ALA A 6 15.65 -39.27 22.12
N GLU A 7 15.43 -38.56 23.22
CA GLU A 7 14.24 -37.76 23.47
C GLU A 7 14.17 -36.68 22.37
N VAL A 8 13.45 -37.00 21.30
CA VAL A 8 13.13 -36.02 20.26
C VAL A 8 12.01 -35.15 20.81
N ILE A 9 12.41 -33.99 21.33
CA ILE A 9 11.53 -32.92 21.78
C ILE A 9 10.84 -32.35 20.53
N ILE A 10 9.63 -32.83 20.25
CA ILE A 10 8.75 -32.26 19.22
C ILE A 10 8.15 -30.99 19.80
N GLY A 11 8.74 -29.84 19.46
CA GLY A 11 8.12 -28.55 19.68
C GLY A 11 6.77 -28.49 18.96
N ARG A 12 5.69 -28.24 19.71
CA ARG A 12 4.38 -27.92 19.12
C ARG A 12 4.51 -26.70 18.22
N SER A 13 4.56 -26.92 16.91
CA SER A 13 4.10 -25.93 15.94
C SER A 13 2.85 -26.53 15.31
N SER A 14 1.68 -26.00 15.67
CA SER A 14 0.44 -26.29 14.98
C SER A 14 0.58 -25.77 13.56
N VAL A 15 0.91 -26.66 12.62
CA VAL A 15 0.92 -26.35 11.20
C VAL A 15 -0.53 -26.38 10.74
N ASP A 16 -1.16 -25.20 10.73
CA ASP A 16 -2.44 -25.03 10.05
C ASP A 16 -2.18 -25.10 8.52
N HIS A 17 -2.59 -26.20 7.92
CA HIS A 17 -2.49 -26.44 6.48
C HIS A 17 -3.61 -25.72 5.72
N ILE A 18 -3.27 -24.89 4.74
CA ILE A 18 -4.19 -24.44 3.68
C ILE A 18 -3.52 -24.64 2.30
N GLY A 19 -3.67 -25.83 1.71
CA GLY A 19 -3.27 -26.16 0.33
C GLY A 19 -1.82 -26.62 0.09
N ASP A 20 -1.42 -26.68 -1.19
CA ASP A 20 -0.13 -27.21 -1.72
C ASP A 20 0.98 -26.16 -1.89
N ILE A 21 0.82 -24.97 -1.32
CA ILE A 21 1.85 -23.93 -1.31
C ILE A 21 2.47 -23.96 0.09
N PRO A 22 3.79 -24.11 0.24
CA PRO A 22 4.40 -24.01 1.55
C PRO A 22 4.06 -22.61 2.09
N LEU A 23 3.18 -22.56 3.10
CA LEU A 23 3.05 -21.40 3.98
C LEU A 23 4.40 -21.28 4.68
N VAL A 24 5.34 -20.63 4.01
CA VAL A 24 6.46 -20.00 4.69
C VAL A 24 5.76 -19.00 5.61
N ASP A 25 5.86 -19.20 6.92
CA ASP A 25 5.67 -18.13 7.90
C ASP A 25 6.69 -17.05 7.54
N ILE A 26 6.36 -16.23 6.54
CA ILE A 26 7.18 -15.08 6.18
C ILE A 26 6.93 -14.12 7.33
N ASP A 27 7.90 -14.05 8.24
CA ASP A 27 7.93 -13.03 9.27
C ASP A 27 8.01 -11.66 8.58
N TYR A 28 6.84 -11.06 8.36
CA TYR A 28 6.72 -9.76 7.74
C TYR A 28 7.02 -8.71 8.79
N LYS A 29 8.01 -7.84 8.53
CA LYS A 29 8.28 -6.69 9.40
C LYS A 29 7.03 -5.83 9.61
N LEU A 30 6.24 -5.63 8.55
CA LEU A 30 4.97 -4.88 8.62
C LEU A 30 3.79 -5.71 9.18
N GLY A 31 4.01 -6.99 9.47
CA GLY A 31 3.07 -7.85 10.20
C GLY A 31 3.06 -7.54 11.70
N HIS A 32 4.21 -7.13 12.25
CA HIS A 32 4.37 -6.72 13.65
C HIS A 32 3.75 -5.35 13.93
N ASP A 33 3.01 -5.25 15.03
CA ASP A 33 2.25 -4.05 15.39
C ASP A 33 3.10 -2.77 15.57
N PRO A 34 4.32 -2.78 16.16
CA PRO A 34 5.13 -1.57 16.29
C PRO A 34 5.48 -0.92 14.95
N TYR A 35 5.82 -1.72 13.94
CA TYR A 35 6.12 -1.22 12.60
C TYR A 35 4.88 -0.68 11.90
N ARG A 36 3.72 -1.30 12.12
CA ARG A 36 2.43 -0.80 11.62
C ARG A 36 2.06 0.54 12.26
N MET A 37 2.27 0.70 13.56
CA MET A 37 2.06 1.97 14.26
C MET A 37 3.04 3.05 13.79
N LEU A 38 4.32 2.70 13.63
CA LEU A 38 5.34 3.60 13.10
C LEU A 38 4.97 4.05 11.68
N LYS A 39 4.64 3.12 10.78
CA LYS A 39 4.12 3.43 9.44
C LYS A 39 2.95 4.40 9.50
N ARG A 40 2.00 4.13 10.40
CA ARG A 40 0.81 4.96 10.55
C ARG A 40 1.13 6.38 11.02
N SER A 41 2.05 6.55 11.96
CA SER A 41 2.50 7.86 12.42
C SER A 41 3.19 8.65 11.31
N LEU A 42 4.04 7.99 10.51
CA LEU A 42 4.71 8.61 9.37
C LEU A 42 3.72 9.03 8.30
N ASP A 43 2.74 8.17 7.98
CA ASP A 43 1.67 8.51 7.04
C ASP A 43 0.83 9.69 7.52
N ALA A 44 0.44 9.72 8.80
CA ALA A 44 -0.36 10.80 9.35
C ALA A 44 0.43 12.12 9.39
N ALA A 45 1.68 12.10 9.88
CA ALA A 45 2.54 13.28 9.94
C ALA A 45 2.82 13.85 8.54
N GLY A 46 3.15 12.99 7.57
CA GLY A 46 3.35 13.40 6.18
C GLY A 46 2.08 13.96 5.54
N ALA A 47 0.91 13.41 5.86
CA ALA A 47 -0.37 13.88 5.32
C ALA A 47 -0.74 15.25 5.89
N VAL A 48 -0.55 15.46 7.20
CA VAL A 48 -0.74 16.77 7.83
C VAL A 48 0.20 17.80 7.21
N PHE A 49 1.48 17.48 7.08
CA PHE A 49 2.46 18.37 6.45
C PHE A 49 2.09 18.70 5.00
N GLY A 50 1.74 17.68 4.21
CA GLY A 50 1.32 17.86 2.82
C GLY A 50 0.05 18.70 2.69
N LEU A 51 -0.94 18.49 3.55
CA LEU A 51 -2.17 19.30 3.58
C LEU A 51 -1.86 20.76 3.96
N LEU A 52 -1.05 21.00 5.00
CA LEU A 52 -0.66 22.35 5.43
C LEU A 52 0.21 23.10 4.41
N LEU A 53 0.99 22.39 3.61
CA LEU A 53 1.82 23.00 2.57
C LEU A 53 1.04 23.23 1.28
N LEU A 54 0.20 22.27 0.88
CA LEU A 54 -0.45 22.26 -0.42
C LEU A 54 -1.86 22.87 -0.42
N TRP A 55 -2.47 23.16 0.74
CA TRP A 55 -3.83 23.72 0.77
C TRP A 55 -4.00 25.06 0.03
N PRO A 56 -3.10 26.06 0.08
CA PRO A 56 -3.33 27.32 -0.64
C PRO A 56 -3.24 27.10 -2.16
N VAL A 57 -2.30 26.25 -2.58
CA VAL A 57 -2.12 25.87 -3.98
C VAL A 57 -3.32 25.08 -4.48
N PHE A 58 -3.86 24.18 -3.65
CA PHE A 58 -5.04 23.39 -3.97
C PHE A 58 -6.27 24.26 -4.19
N ILE A 59 -6.56 25.20 -3.29
CA ILE A 59 -7.71 26.12 -3.42
C ILE A 59 -7.55 26.98 -4.68
N PHE A 60 -6.36 27.51 -4.92
CA PHE A 60 -6.06 28.31 -6.09
C PHE A 60 -6.27 27.52 -7.40
N TYR A 61 -5.69 26.32 -7.52
CA TYR A 61 -5.86 25.48 -8.70
C TYR A 61 -7.30 25.00 -8.89
N TRP A 62 -7.99 24.63 -7.81
CA TRP A 62 -9.37 24.20 -7.86
C TRP A 62 -10.30 25.33 -8.32
N GLY A 63 -10.09 26.55 -7.81
CA GLY A 63 -10.80 27.75 -8.24
C GLY A 63 -10.58 28.07 -9.73
N LEU A 64 -9.35 27.90 -10.24
CA LEU A 64 -9.01 28.15 -11.64
C LEU A 64 -9.59 27.12 -12.61
N LYS A 65 -9.58 25.84 -12.25
CA LYS A 65 -9.92 24.74 -13.17
C LYS A 65 -11.34 24.20 -13.01
N LYS A 66 -12.10 24.64 -12.00
CA LYS A 66 -13.48 24.18 -11.66
C LYS A 66 -13.64 22.66 -11.80
N GLN A 67 -12.65 21.90 -11.35
CA GLN A 67 -12.66 20.45 -11.52
C GLN A 67 -13.71 19.80 -10.61
N THR A 68 -14.38 18.78 -11.14
CA THR A 68 -15.30 17.94 -10.36
C THR A 68 -14.52 17.01 -9.43
N LEU A 69 -15.08 16.73 -8.25
CA LEU A 69 -14.58 15.68 -7.38
C LEU A 69 -15.24 14.36 -7.77
N SER A 70 -14.43 13.33 -8.01
CA SER A 70 -14.93 11.99 -8.26
C SER A 70 -14.59 11.09 -7.09
N THR A 71 -15.57 10.31 -6.64
CA THR A 71 -15.38 9.28 -5.62
C THR A 71 -15.19 7.93 -6.30
N VAL A 72 -14.14 7.21 -5.92
CA VAL A 72 -13.82 5.89 -6.45
C VAL A 72 -13.80 4.90 -5.30
N VAL A 73 -14.44 3.75 -5.50
CA VAL A 73 -14.46 2.67 -4.52
C VAL A 73 -13.29 1.73 -4.83
N ILE A 74 -12.39 1.62 -3.85
CA ILE A 74 -11.15 0.86 -3.96
C ILE A 74 -11.19 -0.34 -3.01
N ALA A 75 -10.45 -1.38 -3.37
CA ALA A 75 -10.29 -2.53 -2.50
C ALA A 75 -9.33 -2.20 -1.35
N SER A 76 -9.62 -2.69 -0.15
CA SER A 76 -8.79 -2.53 1.04
C SER A 76 -8.15 -3.85 1.48
N GLU A 77 -7.10 -3.76 2.28
CA GLU A 77 -6.47 -4.89 2.96
C GLU A 77 -7.47 -5.67 3.84
N LYS A 78 -8.40 -4.96 4.48
CA LYS A 78 -9.43 -5.55 5.34
C LYS A 78 -10.60 -6.19 4.56
N LYS A 79 -10.48 -6.37 3.24
CA LYS A 79 -11.53 -6.86 2.32
C LYS A 79 -12.81 -6.00 2.25
N GLU A 80 -12.89 -4.94 3.04
CA GLU A 80 -13.98 -3.97 2.97
C GLU A 80 -13.71 -2.94 1.86
N PRO A 81 -14.71 -2.60 1.02
CA PRO A 81 -14.55 -1.56 0.01
C PRO A 81 -14.42 -0.19 0.69
N VAL A 82 -13.46 0.61 0.25
CA VAL A 82 -13.21 1.93 0.80
C VAL A 82 -13.38 2.99 -0.28
N ALA A 83 -14.16 4.02 -0.01
CA ALA A 83 -14.33 5.14 -0.91
C ALA A 83 -13.22 6.18 -0.68
N VAL A 84 -12.50 6.50 -1.76
CA VAL A 84 -11.47 7.55 -1.82
C VAL A 84 -11.86 8.62 -2.83
N THR A 85 -11.41 9.86 -2.61
CA THR A 85 -11.75 10.98 -3.49
C THR A 85 -10.56 11.39 -4.33
N VAL A 86 -10.78 11.60 -5.63
CA VAL A 86 -9.79 12.13 -6.57
C VAL A 86 -10.34 13.35 -7.31
N LEU A 87 -9.45 14.20 -7.82
CA LEU A 87 -9.84 15.38 -8.60
C LEU A 87 -9.96 15.03 -10.08
N GLY A 88 -11.06 15.45 -10.71
CA GLY A 88 -11.35 15.20 -12.13
C GLY A 88 -12.05 13.87 -12.37
N LYS A 89 -12.23 13.52 -13.65
CA LYS A 89 -12.86 12.25 -14.04
C LYS A 89 -11.85 11.12 -13.91
N PHE A 90 -12.23 10.06 -13.19
CA PHE A 90 -11.46 8.83 -13.09
C PHE A 90 -12.11 7.77 -13.98
N GLN A 91 -11.44 7.39 -15.07
CA GLN A 91 -11.94 6.41 -16.05
C GLN A 91 -10.93 5.30 -16.37
N GLY A 92 -9.76 5.28 -15.71
CA GLY A 92 -8.65 4.40 -16.05
C GLY A 92 -7.90 3.93 -14.81
N SER A 93 -6.56 3.94 -14.85
CA SER A 93 -5.75 3.55 -13.71
C SER A 93 -5.45 4.73 -12.79
N PHE A 94 -5.35 4.49 -11.47
CA PHE A 94 -4.98 5.51 -10.48
C PHE A 94 -3.62 6.13 -10.73
N SER A 95 -2.74 5.43 -11.43
CA SER A 95 -1.40 5.94 -11.75
C SER A 95 -1.40 6.97 -12.88
N ASP A 96 -2.42 6.97 -13.75
CA ASP A 96 -2.55 7.93 -14.86
C ASP A 96 -2.94 9.34 -14.35
N LEU A 97 -3.38 9.41 -13.08
CA LEU A 97 -3.67 10.67 -12.42
C LEU A 97 -2.40 11.50 -12.26
N LYS A 98 -2.48 12.75 -12.68
CA LYS A 98 -1.42 13.74 -12.42
C LYS A 98 -1.27 13.96 -10.92
N PHE A 99 -0.10 14.41 -10.49
CA PHE A 99 0.18 14.72 -9.08
C PHE A 99 -0.92 15.60 -8.44
N TRP A 100 -1.32 16.68 -9.11
CA TRP A 100 -2.37 17.58 -8.63
C TRP A 100 -3.73 16.91 -8.41
N GLN A 101 -4.05 15.86 -9.19
CA GLN A 101 -5.30 15.13 -9.06
C GLN A 101 -5.33 14.19 -7.84
N LYS A 102 -4.15 13.87 -7.29
CA LYS A 102 -3.96 13.02 -6.12
C LYS A 102 -4.00 13.81 -4.81
N ILE A 103 -3.97 15.15 -4.84
CA ILE A 103 -3.98 15.97 -3.61
C ILE A 103 -5.16 15.64 -2.68
N PRO A 104 -6.41 15.44 -3.16
CA PRO A 104 -7.51 15.07 -2.29
C PRO A 104 -7.31 13.74 -1.55
N LEU A 105 -6.45 12.83 -2.05
CA LEU A 105 -6.13 11.57 -1.40
C LEU A 105 -5.33 11.75 -0.10
N LEU A 106 -4.65 12.90 0.08
CA LEU A 106 -3.94 13.18 1.33
C LEU A 106 -4.88 13.16 2.55
N LYS A 107 -6.14 13.56 2.36
CA LYS A 107 -7.16 13.44 3.42
C LYS A 107 -7.43 11.97 3.76
N ASP A 108 -7.45 11.09 2.76
CA ASP A 108 -7.72 9.66 2.93
C ASP A 108 -6.50 8.94 3.54
N VAL A 109 -5.28 9.43 3.29
CA VAL A 109 -4.07 9.04 4.03
C VAL A 109 -4.19 9.47 5.50
N PHE A 110 -4.55 10.73 5.76
CA PHE A 110 -4.73 11.24 7.12
C PHE A 110 -5.80 10.46 7.90
N ILE A 111 -6.96 10.17 7.31
CA ILE A 111 -8.02 9.35 7.91
C ILE A 111 -7.55 7.90 8.13
N GLY A 112 -6.62 7.42 7.30
CA GLY A 112 -6.07 6.07 7.40
C GLY A 112 -6.83 5.04 6.57
N LYS A 113 -7.53 5.48 5.53
CA LYS A 113 -8.08 4.60 4.49
C LYS A 113 -6.99 4.04 3.58
N ILE A 114 -6.01 4.86 3.25
CA ILE A 114 -4.84 4.53 2.42
C ILE A 114 -3.54 4.94 3.14
N SER A 115 -2.41 4.66 2.51
CA SER A 115 -1.05 5.01 2.93
C SER A 115 -0.38 5.90 1.87
N PHE A 116 0.76 6.53 2.18
CA PHE A 116 1.58 7.12 1.12
C PHE A 116 2.23 6.04 0.25
N VAL A 117 2.79 5.02 0.89
CA VAL A 117 3.48 3.90 0.23
C VAL A 117 2.75 2.61 0.56
N GLY A 118 2.33 1.88 -0.46
CA GLY A 118 1.51 0.68 -0.30
C GLY A 118 1.17 0.01 -1.62
N ALA A 119 0.16 -0.87 -1.58
CA ALA A 119 -0.31 -1.60 -2.75
C ALA A 119 -0.91 -0.66 -3.80
N GLU A 120 -1.03 -1.16 -5.03
CA GLU A 120 -1.71 -0.41 -6.09
C GLU A 120 -3.18 -0.14 -5.73
N ILE A 121 -3.61 1.11 -5.94
CA ILE A 121 -5.02 1.46 -5.81
C ILE A 121 -5.78 0.94 -7.04
N VAL A 122 -6.46 -0.19 -6.85
CA VAL A 122 -7.29 -0.83 -7.89
C VAL A 122 -8.78 -0.64 -7.56
N PRO A 123 -9.59 -0.17 -8.51
CA PRO A 123 -11.05 -0.12 -8.36
C PRO A 123 -11.61 -1.51 -8.08
N VAL A 124 -12.56 -1.63 -7.17
CA VAL A 124 -13.16 -2.94 -6.80
C VAL A 124 -13.70 -3.68 -8.03
N LEU A 125 -14.25 -2.95 -9.00
CA LEU A 125 -14.82 -3.50 -10.24
C LEU A 125 -13.80 -4.21 -11.13
N ASN A 126 -12.53 -3.82 -11.09
CA ASN A 126 -11.48 -4.33 -11.97
C ASN A 126 -10.61 -5.41 -11.30
N ARG A 127 -11.05 -5.94 -10.16
CA ARG A 127 -10.23 -6.80 -9.33
C ARG A 127 -10.52 -8.28 -9.57
N ASN A 128 -9.55 -8.99 -10.12
CA ASN A 128 -9.54 -10.45 -10.17
C ASN A 128 -9.03 -11.01 -8.82
N HIS A 129 -9.94 -11.23 -7.87
CA HIS A 129 -9.89 -12.10 -6.68
C HIS A 129 -8.62 -12.30 -5.81
N ASN A 130 -7.46 -11.72 -6.11
CA ASN A 130 -6.28 -11.81 -5.24
C ASN A 130 -6.53 -11.05 -3.94
N LYS A 131 -5.97 -11.55 -2.84
CA LYS A 131 -6.05 -10.96 -1.50
C LYS A 131 -5.08 -9.77 -1.46
N ILE A 132 -5.53 -8.58 -1.04
CA ILE A 132 -4.58 -7.50 -0.73
C ILE A 132 -3.94 -7.90 0.59
N HIS A 133 -2.63 -8.05 0.60
CA HIS A 133 -1.84 -8.26 1.82
C HIS A 133 -1.29 -6.95 2.40
N LEU A 134 -1.41 -5.85 1.67
CA LEU A 134 -0.81 -4.57 1.98
C LEU A 134 -1.79 -3.42 1.71
N LYS A 135 -2.04 -2.58 2.72
CA LYS A 135 -2.86 -1.37 2.56
C LYS A 135 -2.57 -0.59 1.26
N PRO A 136 -3.59 -0.15 0.51
CA PRO A 136 -3.39 0.65 -0.71
C PRO A 136 -2.61 1.93 -0.43
N GLY A 137 -1.72 2.29 -1.35
CA GLY A 137 -0.85 3.46 -1.25
C GLY A 137 -1.01 4.43 -2.42
N ILE A 138 -0.79 5.72 -2.18
CA ILE A 138 -0.69 6.73 -3.26
C ILE A 138 0.41 6.32 -4.27
N THR A 139 1.51 5.77 -3.76
CA THR A 139 2.60 5.16 -4.52
C THR A 139 3.03 3.83 -3.90
N GLY A 140 4.00 3.15 -4.51
CA GLY A 140 4.48 1.84 -4.11
C GLY A 140 5.44 1.24 -5.12
N LEU A 141 6.02 0.08 -4.79
CA LEU A 141 6.97 -0.60 -5.68
C LEU A 141 6.32 -0.99 -7.00
N VAL A 142 5.08 -1.51 -6.97
CA VAL A 142 4.35 -1.88 -8.19
C VAL A 142 4.20 -0.69 -9.13
N GLN A 143 3.87 0.49 -8.59
CA GLN A 143 3.72 1.73 -9.33
C GLN A 143 5.07 2.21 -9.90
N LEU A 144 6.17 2.04 -9.14
CA LEU A 144 7.52 2.34 -9.61
C LEU A 144 7.99 1.40 -10.73
N TYR A 145 7.61 0.13 -10.75
CA TYR A 145 8.09 -0.82 -11.77
C TYR A 145 7.10 -1.05 -12.91
N ARG A 146 5.94 -0.35 -12.91
CA ARG A 146 4.86 -0.53 -13.88
C ARG A 146 5.25 -0.49 -15.36
N ALA A 147 6.20 0.36 -15.75
CA ALA A 147 6.61 0.51 -17.16
C ALA A 147 7.14 -0.81 -17.77
N GLN A 148 7.41 -1.82 -16.94
CA GLN A 148 7.83 -3.16 -17.34
C GLN A 148 6.66 -4.10 -17.68
N ASN A 149 5.39 -3.62 -17.68
CA ASN A 149 4.19 -4.43 -17.91
C ASN A 149 4.11 -5.67 -17.00
N LEU A 150 4.21 -5.44 -15.70
CA LEU A 150 4.24 -6.49 -14.66
C LEU A 150 3.01 -7.40 -14.71
N SER A 151 3.24 -8.70 -14.71
CA SER A 151 2.23 -9.73 -14.45
C SER A 151 1.71 -9.67 -13.01
N GLU A 152 0.55 -10.24 -12.73
CA GLU A 152 -0.03 -10.25 -11.37
C GLU A 152 0.89 -10.94 -10.35
N ILE A 153 1.62 -11.98 -10.76
CA ILE A 153 2.61 -12.69 -9.93
C ILE A 153 3.78 -11.76 -9.56
N GLU A 154 4.24 -10.94 -10.51
CA GLU A 154 5.32 -9.98 -10.24
C GLU A 154 4.85 -8.85 -9.32
N LYS A 155 3.62 -8.37 -9.49
CA LYS A 155 3.03 -7.38 -8.58
C LYS A 155 3.01 -7.90 -7.14
N GLU A 156 2.50 -9.12 -6.95
CA GLU A 156 2.48 -9.78 -5.65
C GLU A 156 3.91 -9.94 -5.08
N LYS A 157 4.88 -10.34 -5.91
CA LYS A 157 6.28 -10.43 -5.50
C LYS A 157 6.84 -9.08 -5.00
N TYR A 158 6.53 -7.97 -5.66
CA TYR A 158 6.95 -6.64 -5.19
C TYR A 158 6.25 -6.24 -3.89
N GLU A 159 4.97 -6.55 -3.71
CA GLU A 159 4.24 -6.28 -2.47
C GLU A 159 4.81 -7.09 -1.30
N LEU A 160 5.07 -8.39 -1.50
CA LEU A 160 5.71 -9.26 -0.51
C LEU A 160 7.13 -8.80 -0.18
N PHE A 161 7.89 -8.36 -1.19
CA PHE A 161 9.22 -7.79 -0.98
C PHE A 161 9.17 -6.55 -0.10
N TYR A 162 8.19 -5.67 -0.31
CA TYR A 162 7.98 -4.50 0.53
C TYR A 162 7.60 -4.87 1.97
N LEU A 163 6.66 -5.80 2.16
CA LEU A 163 6.23 -6.26 3.49
C LEU A 163 7.39 -6.86 4.30
N LYS A 164 8.27 -7.62 3.62
CA LYS A 164 9.44 -8.26 4.23
C LYS A 164 10.54 -7.26 4.58
N ASN A 165 10.82 -6.29 3.70
CA ASN A 165 11.94 -5.37 3.85
C ASN A 165 11.56 -4.00 4.40
N TYR A 166 10.35 -3.88 4.96
CA TYR A 166 9.83 -2.62 5.44
C TYR A 166 10.81 -1.89 6.38
N SER A 167 11.03 -0.60 6.09
CA SER A 167 11.64 0.36 7.01
C SER A 167 11.15 1.78 6.65
N PRO A 168 11.14 2.73 7.61
CA PRO A 168 10.83 4.13 7.33
C PRO A 168 11.71 4.74 6.23
N PHE A 169 12.99 4.36 6.19
CA PHE A 169 13.91 4.84 5.16
C PHE A 169 13.51 4.33 3.77
N PHE A 170 13.08 3.07 3.69
CA PHE A 170 12.61 2.48 2.43
C PHE A 170 11.34 3.17 1.91
N ASP A 171 10.43 3.59 2.81
CA ASP A 171 9.28 4.43 2.41
C ASP A 171 9.71 5.75 1.77
N VAL A 172 10.65 6.46 2.42
CA VAL A 172 11.17 7.73 1.92
C VAL A 172 11.86 7.53 0.56
N GLU A 173 12.62 6.46 0.40
CA GLU A 173 13.25 6.10 -0.88
C GLU A 173 12.20 5.89 -1.98
N ILE A 174 11.14 5.13 -1.72
CA ILE A 174 10.06 4.88 -2.68
C ILE A 174 9.35 6.19 -3.04
N LEU A 175 9.06 7.03 -2.05
CA LEU A 175 8.44 8.34 -2.27
C LEU A 175 9.32 9.26 -3.12
N ALA A 176 10.61 9.36 -2.80
CA ALA A 176 11.56 10.16 -3.57
C ALA A 176 11.64 9.67 -5.02
N LYS A 177 11.83 8.35 -5.23
CA LYS A 177 11.82 7.76 -6.58
C LYS A 177 10.52 8.04 -7.32
N SER A 178 9.38 8.04 -6.63
CA SER A 178 8.08 8.33 -7.22
C SER A 178 7.94 9.79 -7.66
N ILE A 179 8.55 10.73 -6.96
CA ILE A 179 8.50 12.17 -7.30
C ILE A 179 9.46 12.46 -8.45
N PHE A 180 10.68 11.94 -8.42
CA PHE A 180 11.68 12.18 -9.48
C PHE A 180 11.43 11.43 -10.79
N ARG A 181 10.54 10.44 -10.77
CA ARG A 181 10.09 9.72 -11.97
C ARG A 181 8.93 10.44 -12.70
N ILE A 182 8.19 11.29 -11.99
CA ILE A 182 7.13 12.14 -12.57
C ILE A 182 7.77 13.23 -13.42
#